data_AF-A0A959PKD5-F1
#
_entry.id   AF-A0A959PKD5-F1
#
_cell.length_a   1.000
_cell.length_b   1.000
_cell.length_c   1.000
_cell.angle_alpha   90.00
_cell.angle_beta   90.00
_cell.angle_gamma   90.00
#
_symmetry.space_group_name_H-M   'P 1'
#
loop_
_entity.id
_entity.type
_entity.pdbx_description
1 polymer ?
#
loop_
_entity_poly.entity_id
_entity_poly.type
_entity_poly.pdbx_seq_one_letter_code
_entity_poly.pdbx_strand_id
1 'polypeptide(L)'
;MVSIQTLNFYGWWQLIVCAFAFAGLFSIWYHLGRRQKDVGQVYLALSILCWSFSGGIEVYYSQGVETLTDAQALQLNGFRSIFSLLNSLLILLALPWFRHQPGWLFPLTQGKYWPLIVGLPFLFCLLPTLNKMLSGQSLKFVSELDVYYALMTLFLLANVLWTSFLKRGLKLLAYLSLLFILLTLAAQLYKFTENVINLVLLSAIFKTLLIMLFFALALSWVKDISEALHLDPDLISIWISTPGKGAARESHRVQMQGVKNNSTETLILTPAMHHLLHSFVACRLNNPEEGWLEIKPKGKDTRRKVYAINDYNEIKRLVQAILDGVFGKEMWVKERHEKPLKETFFEFDQEKGRRIRLRIPPSRLHLDEM
;
A
#
# COMPACT_ATOMS: atom_id res chain seq x y z
N MET A 1 9.83 -41.73 5.70
CA MET A 1 8.36 -41.82 5.55
C MET A 1 7.72 -40.77 6.45
N VAL A 2 6.84 -39.91 5.92
CA VAL A 2 6.01 -39.03 6.77
C VAL A 2 4.99 -39.92 7.46
N SER A 3 4.88 -39.86 8.78
CA SER A 3 3.81 -40.59 9.46
C SER A 3 2.47 -40.01 9.03
N ILE A 4 1.47 -40.87 8.80
CA ILE A 4 0.11 -40.43 8.44
C ILE A 4 -0.45 -39.46 9.49
N GLN A 5 -0.06 -39.63 10.75
CA GLN A 5 -0.40 -38.71 11.83
C GLN A 5 0.14 -37.30 11.56
N THR A 6 1.41 -37.16 11.14
CA THR A 6 1.98 -35.86 10.77
C THR A 6 1.29 -35.27 9.54
N LEU A 7 0.96 -36.11 8.54
CA LEU A 7 0.23 -35.67 7.35
C LEU A 7 -1.17 -35.14 7.69
N ASN A 8 -1.92 -35.88 8.49
CA ASN A 8 -3.27 -35.53 8.91
C ASN A 8 -3.27 -34.25 9.77
N PHE A 9 -2.35 -34.16 10.73
CA PHE A 9 -2.17 -32.96 11.55
C PHE A 9 -1.87 -31.73 10.70
N TYR A 10 -0.91 -31.84 9.78
CA TYR A 10 -0.54 -30.76 8.89
C TYR A 10 -1.69 -30.36 7.95
N GLY A 11 -2.42 -31.34 7.41
CA GLY A 11 -3.59 -31.10 6.56
C GLY A 11 -4.69 -30.30 7.28
N TRP A 12 -5.03 -30.68 8.52
CA TRP A 12 -5.99 -29.93 9.34
C TRP A 12 -5.51 -28.52 9.67
N TRP A 13 -4.25 -28.40 10.10
CA TRP A 13 -3.64 -27.10 10.37
C TRP A 13 -3.73 -26.21 9.13
N GLN A 14 -3.32 -26.71 7.97
CA GLN A 14 -3.33 -25.98 6.71
C GLN A 14 -4.75 -25.61 6.30
N LEU A 15 -5.70 -26.53 6.38
CA LEU A 15 -7.10 -26.29 6.03
C LEU A 15 -7.69 -25.16 6.87
N ILE A 16 -7.59 -25.27 8.20
CA ILE A 16 -8.23 -24.35 9.16
C ILE A 16 -7.54 -22.99 9.14
N VAL A 17 -6.20 -22.95 9.27
CA VAL A 17 -5.45 -21.68 9.34
C VAL A 17 -5.57 -20.90 8.04
N CYS A 18 -5.47 -21.56 6.88
CA CYS A 18 -5.61 -20.88 5.60
C CYS A 18 -7.07 -20.46 5.33
N ALA A 19 -8.07 -21.26 5.73
CA ALA A 19 -9.48 -20.85 5.61
C ALA A 19 -9.77 -19.59 6.44
N PHE A 20 -9.28 -19.56 7.69
CA PHE A 20 -9.40 -18.39 8.56
C PHE A 20 -8.69 -17.17 7.97
N ALA A 21 -7.45 -17.33 7.51
CA ALA A 21 -6.68 -16.25 6.91
C ALA A 21 -7.33 -15.71 5.62
N PHE A 22 -7.89 -16.59 4.79
CA PHE A 22 -8.70 -16.21 3.63
C PHE A 22 -9.91 -15.36 4.06
N ALA A 23 -10.71 -15.84 5.01
CA ALA A 23 -11.89 -15.13 5.50
C ALA A 23 -11.52 -13.76 6.09
N GLY A 24 -10.43 -13.68 6.85
CA GLY A 24 -9.92 -12.44 7.42
C GLY A 24 -9.50 -11.42 6.35
N LEU A 25 -8.65 -11.83 5.40
CA LEU A 25 -8.22 -10.94 4.31
C LEU A 25 -9.37 -10.53 3.39
N PHE A 26 -10.28 -11.46 3.10
CA PHE A 26 -11.45 -11.18 2.28
C PHE A 26 -12.43 -10.24 2.99
N SER A 27 -12.60 -10.37 4.30
CA SER A 27 -13.40 -9.45 5.12
C SER A 27 -12.84 -8.02 5.12
N ILE A 28 -11.52 -7.86 5.29
CA ILE A 28 -10.86 -6.55 5.18
C ILE A 28 -11.12 -5.93 3.79
N TRP A 29 -11.01 -6.73 2.72
CA TRP A 29 -11.32 -6.26 1.38
C TRP A 29 -12.81 -5.88 1.23
N TYR A 30 -13.73 -6.71 1.73
CA TYR A 30 -15.16 -6.48 1.61
C TYR A 30 -15.58 -5.16 2.26
N HIS A 31 -15.05 -4.85 3.45
CA HIS A 31 -15.39 -3.64 4.19
C HIS A 31 -14.64 -2.40 3.72
N LEU A 32 -13.36 -2.51 3.35
CA LEU A 32 -12.50 -1.36 3.05
C LEU A 32 -12.06 -1.36 1.57
N GLY A 33 -11.50 -2.48 1.09
CA GLY A 33 -10.93 -2.63 -0.26
C GLY A 33 -11.91 -2.42 -1.42
N ARG A 34 -13.18 -2.82 -1.26
CA ARG A 34 -14.21 -2.76 -2.31
C ARG A 34 -14.44 -1.34 -2.83
N ARG A 35 -14.43 -0.34 -1.94
CA ARG A 35 -14.67 1.07 -2.31
C ARG A 35 -13.53 1.66 -3.13
N GLN A 36 -12.32 1.12 -2.98
CA GLN A 36 -11.12 1.58 -3.70
C GLN A 36 -10.75 0.71 -4.90
N LYS A 37 -11.59 -0.28 -5.25
CA LYS A 37 -11.34 -1.24 -6.33
C LYS A 37 -9.97 -1.95 -6.20
N ASP A 38 -9.52 -2.25 -4.97
CA ASP A 38 -8.28 -2.99 -4.73
C ASP A 38 -8.50 -4.48 -4.99
N VAL A 39 -8.38 -4.90 -6.24
CA VAL A 39 -8.51 -6.31 -6.64
C VAL A 39 -7.28 -7.13 -6.24
N GLY A 40 -6.14 -6.48 -5.96
CA GLY A 40 -4.92 -7.15 -5.53
C GLY A 40 -5.11 -7.96 -4.24
N GLN A 41 -5.80 -7.38 -3.26
CA GLN A 41 -6.12 -8.06 -2.02
C GLN A 41 -7.00 -9.31 -2.23
N VAL A 42 -7.90 -9.30 -3.22
CA VAL A 42 -8.72 -10.46 -3.57
C VAL A 42 -7.85 -11.60 -4.07
N TYR A 43 -6.92 -11.31 -4.99
CA TYR A 43 -5.98 -12.32 -5.49
C TYR A 43 -5.10 -12.90 -4.38
N LEU A 44 -4.62 -12.07 -3.44
CA LEU A 44 -3.87 -12.56 -2.27
C LEU A 44 -4.72 -13.45 -1.37
N ALA A 45 -5.98 -13.09 -1.10
CA ALA A 45 -6.88 -13.93 -0.32
C ALA A 45 -7.14 -15.27 -1.03
N LEU A 46 -7.45 -15.25 -2.33
CA LEU A 46 -7.65 -16.46 -3.13
C LEU A 46 -6.41 -17.34 -3.16
N SER A 47 -5.20 -16.76 -3.16
CA SER A 47 -3.96 -17.53 -3.10
C SER A 47 -3.89 -18.37 -1.83
N ILE A 48 -4.31 -17.83 -0.68
CA ILE A 48 -4.35 -18.57 0.60
C ILE A 48 -5.45 -19.63 0.56
N LEU A 49 -6.58 -19.36 -0.10
CA LEU A 49 -7.64 -20.35 -0.28
C LEU A 49 -7.15 -21.60 -1.03
N CYS A 50 -6.25 -21.46 -2.01
CA CYS A 50 -5.62 -22.61 -2.67
C CYS A 50 -4.87 -23.51 -1.67
N TRP A 51 -4.20 -22.94 -0.67
CA TRP A 51 -3.58 -23.73 0.39
C TRP A 51 -4.62 -24.40 1.28
N SER A 52 -5.73 -23.73 1.60
CA SER A 52 -6.81 -24.35 2.36
C SER A 52 -7.34 -25.61 1.66
N PHE A 53 -7.62 -25.54 0.35
CA PHE A 53 -8.03 -26.72 -0.43
C PHE A 53 -6.97 -27.81 -0.47
N SER A 54 -5.70 -27.45 -0.64
CA SER A 54 -4.60 -28.43 -0.57
C SER A 54 -4.55 -29.13 0.79
N GLY A 55 -4.86 -28.47 1.90
CA GLY A 55 -4.93 -29.09 3.23
C GLY A 55 -6.11 -30.06 3.35
N GLY A 56 -7.27 -29.71 2.78
CA GLY A 56 -8.43 -30.60 2.72
C GLY A 56 -8.15 -31.90 1.95
N ILE A 57 -7.39 -31.81 0.86
CA ILE A 57 -6.94 -32.99 0.11
C ILE A 57 -6.01 -33.86 0.95
N GLU A 58 -5.06 -33.26 1.68
CA GLU A 58 -4.19 -34.02 2.57
C GLU A 58 -4.96 -34.75 3.68
N VAL A 59 -5.98 -34.11 4.26
CA VAL A 59 -6.86 -34.75 5.23
C VAL A 59 -7.60 -35.92 4.58
N TYR A 60 -8.19 -35.73 3.40
CA TYR A 60 -8.92 -36.77 2.68
C TYR A 60 -8.06 -38.01 2.41
N TYR A 61 -6.85 -37.84 1.89
CA TYR A 61 -5.94 -38.96 1.61
C TYR A 61 -5.31 -39.55 2.89
N SER A 62 -5.35 -38.85 4.02
CA SER A 62 -4.86 -39.36 5.31
C SER A 62 -5.89 -40.20 6.08
N GLN A 63 -7.17 -40.17 5.67
CA GLN A 63 -8.23 -40.94 6.31
C GLN A 63 -8.32 -42.35 5.71
N GLY A 64 -8.12 -43.38 6.54
CA GLY A 64 -8.58 -44.74 6.23
C GLY A 64 -7.56 -45.74 5.66
N VAL A 65 -6.26 -45.43 5.56
CA VAL A 65 -5.24 -46.39 5.10
C VAL A 65 -3.91 -46.21 5.85
N GLU A 66 -3.26 -47.30 6.28
CA GLU A 66 -1.93 -47.27 6.94
C GLU A 66 -0.76 -46.96 5.98
N THR A 67 -0.96 -47.14 4.67
CA THR A 67 0.00 -46.80 3.62
C THR A 67 -0.73 -46.35 2.36
N LEU A 68 -0.29 -45.24 1.77
CA LEU A 68 -0.83 -44.76 0.50
C LEU A 68 -0.43 -45.72 -0.63
N THR A 69 -1.37 -46.09 -1.50
CA THR A 69 -1.00 -46.76 -2.76
C THR A 69 -0.18 -45.81 -3.64
N ASP A 70 0.68 -46.34 -4.50
CA ASP A 70 1.52 -45.51 -5.40
C ASP A 70 0.68 -44.56 -6.27
N ALA A 71 -0.50 -45.01 -6.70
CA ALA A 71 -1.45 -44.20 -7.46
C ALA A 71 -2.01 -43.02 -6.61
N GLN A 72 -2.38 -43.28 -5.35
CA GLN A 72 -2.86 -42.24 -4.43
C GLN A 72 -1.73 -41.27 -4.06
N ALA A 73 -0.51 -41.77 -3.85
CA ALA A 73 0.67 -40.93 -3.57
C ALA A 73 1.01 -40.02 -4.76
N LEU A 74 0.88 -40.53 -5.99
CA LEU A 74 1.06 -39.75 -7.22
C LEU A 74 0.00 -38.65 -7.34
N GLN A 75 -1.27 -38.98 -7.11
CA GLN A 75 -2.37 -38.01 -7.14
C GLN A 75 -2.21 -36.93 -6.07
N LEU A 76 -1.89 -37.31 -4.83
CA LEU A 76 -1.66 -36.37 -3.73
C LEU A 76 -0.54 -35.38 -4.05
N ASN A 77 0.58 -35.86 -4.59
CA ASN A 77 1.69 -35.01 -5.00
C ASN A 77 1.33 -34.11 -6.19
N GLY A 78 0.52 -34.61 -7.14
CA GLY A 78 -0.02 -33.82 -8.23
C GLY A 78 -0.87 -32.65 -7.74
N PHE A 79 -1.85 -32.92 -6.87
CA PHE A 79 -2.69 -31.88 -6.28
C PHE A 79 -1.90 -30.86 -5.49
N ARG A 80 -0.94 -31.29 -4.67
CA ARG A 80 -0.03 -30.39 -3.94
C ARG A 80 0.66 -29.39 -4.87
N SER A 81 1.18 -29.88 -6.00
CA SER A 81 1.87 -29.03 -6.96
C SER A 81 0.90 -28.10 -7.70
N ILE A 82 -0.27 -28.60 -8.12
CA ILE A 82 -1.31 -27.76 -8.78
C ILE A 82 -1.73 -26.60 -7.87
N PHE A 83 -2.03 -26.85 -6.59
CA PHE A 83 -2.41 -25.79 -5.66
C PHE A 83 -1.25 -24.84 -5.31
N SER A 84 0.00 -25.32 -5.30
CA SER A 84 1.21 -24.49 -5.16
C SER A 84 1.38 -23.54 -6.35
N LEU A 85 1.22 -24.05 -7.57
CA LEU A 85 1.28 -23.28 -8.81
C LEU A 85 0.16 -22.23 -8.88
N LEU A 86 -1.08 -22.62 -8.53
CA LEU A 86 -2.22 -21.70 -8.47
C LEU A 86 -2.01 -20.58 -7.44
N ASN A 87 -1.51 -20.93 -6.25
CA ASN A 87 -1.15 -19.94 -5.23
C ASN A 87 -0.14 -18.92 -5.77
N SER A 88 0.94 -19.40 -6.38
CA SER A 88 1.98 -18.54 -6.96
C SER A 88 1.46 -17.65 -8.09
N LEU A 89 0.62 -18.20 -8.97
CA LEU A 89 -0.04 -17.45 -10.05
C LEU A 89 -0.91 -16.32 -9.49
N LEU A 90 -1.73 -16.62 -8.47
CA LEU A 90 -2.60 -15.62 -7.86
C LEU A 90 -1.80 -14.50 -7.19
N ILE A 91 -0.69 -14.81 -6.52
CA ILE A 91 0.23 -13.80 -5.97
C ILE A 91 0.78 -12.90 -7.10
N LEU A 92 1.20 -13.49 -8.23
CA LEU A 92 1.72 -12.73 -9.36
C LEU A 92 0.65 -11.86 -10.04
N LEU A 93 -0.59 -12.35 -10.14
CA LEU A 93 -1.73 -11.59 -10.65
C LEU A 93 -2.14 -10.45 -9.70
N ALA A 94 -1.81 -10.55 -8.41
CA ALA A 94 -2.03 -9.47 -7.45
C ALA A 94 -1.07 -8.29 -7.68
N LEU A 95 0.15 -8.53 -8.21
CA LEU A 95 1.21 -7.51 -8.26
C LEU A 95 0.80 -6.20 -8.96
N PRO A 96 0.15 -6.18 -10.14
CA PRO A 96 -0.25 -4.94 -10.83
C PRO A 96 -1.09 -3.98 -9.98
N TRP A 97 -1.81 -4.49 -8.99
CA TRP A 97 -2.70 -3.72 -8.13
C TRP A 97 -1.97 -3.01 -6.98
N PHE A 98 -0.70 -3.35 -6.73
CA PHE A 98 0.08 -2.70 -5.68
C PHE A 98 0.38 -1.25 -6.03
N ARG A 99 -0.05 -0.32 -5.18
CA ARG A 99 0.18 1.13 -5.34
C ARG A 99 1.66 1.53 -5.42
N HIS A 100 2.53 0.78 -4.75
CA HIS A 100 3.94 1.09 -4.58
C HIS A 100 4.81 -0.05 -5.10
N GLN A 101 5.18 0.03 -6.37
CA GLN A 101 6.06 -0.92 -7.04
C GLN A 101 7.45 -0.33 -7.29
N PRO A 102 8.48 -1.19 -7.50
CA PRO A 102 9.79 -0.74 -7.95
C PRO A 102 9.72 -0.24 -9.40
N GLY A 103 10.51 0.78 -9.72
CA GLY A 103 10.40 1.50 -11.00
C GLY A 103 10.62 0.65 -12.24
N TRP A 104 11.42 -0.43 -12.14
CA TRP A 104 11.65 -1.36 -13.25
C TRP A 104 10.49 -2.35 -13.47
N LEU A 105 9.74 -2.69 -12.42
CA LEU A 105 8.63 -3.66 -12.49
C LEU A 105 7.31 -2.98 -12.88
N PHE A 106 7.14 -1.71 -12.50
CA PHE A 106 5.94 -0.93 -12.80
C PHE A 106 5.52 -0.93 -14.28
N PRO A 107 6.41 -0.64 -15.26
CA PRO A 107 6.01 -0.67 -16.67
C PRO A 107 5.66 -2.10 -17.15
N LEU A 108 6.23 -3.14 -16.53
CA LEU A 108 5.99 -4.53 -16.91
C LEU A 108 4.63 -5.04 -16.42
N THR A 109 4.28 -4.76 -15.17
CA THR A 109 3.04 -5.24 -14.52
C THR A 109 1.79 -4.49 -14.98
N GLN A 110 1.92 -3.21 -15.36
CA GLN A 110 0.81 -2.43 -15.92
C GLN A 110 0.54 -2.75 -17.40
N GLY A 111 1.43 -3.48 -18.06
CA GLY A 111 1.26 -3.89 -19.45
C GLY A 111 0.11 -4.88 -19.62
N LYS A 112 -0.60 -4.79 -20.76
CA LYS A 112 -1.66 -5.75 -21.15
C LYS A 112 -1.17 -7.20 -21.20
N TYR A 113 0.13 -7.40 -21.39
CA TYR A 113 0.77 -8.71 -21.49
C TYR A 113 1.16 -9.32 -20.14
N TRP A 114 0.99 -8.62 -19.01
CA TRP A 114 1.34 -9.18 -17.70
C TRP A 114 0.70 -10.55 -17.42
N PRO A 115 -0.62 -10.75 -17.64
CA PRO A 115 -1.24 -12.06 -17.48
C PRO A 115 -0.62 -13.14 -18.37
N LEU A 116 -0.13 -12.79 -19.55
CA LEU A 116 0.54 -13.71 -20.46
C LEU A 116 1.95 -14.05 -19.96
N ILE A 117 2.70 -13.06 -19.47
CA ILE A 117 4.07 -13.23 -18.93
C ILE A 117 4.08 -14.19 -17.73
N VAL A 118 3.08 -14.10 -16.86
CA VAL A 118 2.97 -14.99 -15.69
C VAL A 118 2.22 -16.28 -16.01
N GLY A 119 1.23 -16.22 -16.90
CA GLY A 119 0.38 -17.35 -17.28
C GLY A 119 1.09 -18.39 -18.15
N LEU A 120 1.98 -17.98 -19.05
CA LEU A 120 2.70 -18.93 -19.92
C LEU A 120 3.68 -19.83 -19.14
N PRO A 121 4.53 -19.31 -18.23
CA PRO A 121 5.33 -20.15 -17.34
C PRO A 121 4.47 -21.03 -16.43
N PHE A 122 3.33 -20.52 -15.94
CA PHE A 122 2.38 -21.32 -15.18
C PHE A 122 1.85 -22.52 -15.99
N LEU A 123 1.41 -22.30 -17.23
CA LEU A 123 0.95 -23.39 -18.10
C LEU A 123 2.06 -24.39 -18.40
N PHE A 124 3.29 -23.91 -18.61
CA PHE A 124 4.46 -24.76 -18.82
C PHE A 124 4.77 -25.66 -17.61
N CYS A 125 4.48 -25.20 -16.38
CA CYS A 125 4.62 -26.03 -15.18
C CYS A 125 3.40 -26.93 -14.92
N LEU A 126 2.20 -26.46 -15.25
CA LEU A 126 0.94 -27.17 -15.00
C LEU A 126 0.77 -28.38 -15.93
N LEU A 127 1.02 -28.22 -17.22
CA LEU A 127 0.78 -29.28 -18.21
C LEU A 127 1.58 -30.56 -17.93
N PRO A 128 2.90 -30.50 -17.64
CA PRO A 128 3.65 -31.69 -17.23
C PRO A 128 3.13 -32.32 -15.93
N THR A 129 2.65 -31.49 -14.99
CA THR A 129 2.07 -31.96 -13.71
C THR A 129 0.79 -32.74 -13.92
N LEU A 130 -0.11 -32.23 -14.77
CA LEU A 130 -1.34 -32.91 -15.14
C LEU A 130 -1.05 -34.20 -15.92
N ASN A 131 -0.13 -34.15 -16.88
CA ASN A 131 0.26 -35.33 -17.66
C ASN A 131 0.85 -36.43 -16.76
N LYS A 132 1.69 -36.08 -15.79
CA LYS A 132 2.22 -37.03 -14.80
C LYS A 132 1.11 -37.69 -13.97
N MET A 133 0.11 -36.91 -13.56
CA MET A 133 -1.01 -37.42 -12.76
C MET A 133 -1.91 -38.37 -13.56
N LEU A 134 -2.10 -38.13 -14.85
CA LEU A 134 -2.94 -38.94 -15.75
C LEU A 134 -2.22 -40.18 -16.30
N SER A 135 -0.95 -40.03 -16.69
CA SER A 135 -0.19 -41.05 -17.42
C SER A 135 0.55 -42.03 -16.50
N GLY A 136 0.62 -41.77 -15.19
CA GLY A 136 1.28 -42.65 -14.21
C GLY A 136 2.81 -42.71 -14.31
N GLN A 137 3.42 -42.06 -15.30
CA GLN A 137 4.88 -42.06 -15.51
C GLN A 137 5.58 -41.02 -14.63
N SER A 138 6.52 -41.48 -13.81
CA SER A 138 7.26 -40.66 -12.85
C SER A 138 8.43 -39.91 -13.50
N LEU A 139 8.14 -38.91 -14.32
CA LEU A 139 9.16 -37.91 -14.66
C LEU A 139 9.52 -37.13 -13.37
N LYS A 140 10.75 -37.32 -12.85
CA LYS A 140 11.29 -36.60 -11.68
C LYS A 140 11.33 -35.09 -11.90
N PHE A 141 11.50 -34.65 -13.15
CA PHE A 141 11.60 -33.25 -13.58
C PHE A 141 10.38 -32.37 -13.23
N VAL A 142 9.20 -32.97 -12.97
CA VAL A 142 7.95 -32.22 -12.80
C VAL A 142 7.88 -31.46 -11.46
N SER A 143 8.40 -32.01 -10.37
CA SER A 143 8.41 -31.31 -9.06
C SER A 143 9.42 -30.16 -9.00
N GLU A 144 10.40 -30.15 -9.91
CA GLU A 144 11.42 -29.10 -9.99
C GLU A 144 10.84 -27.81 -10.61
N LEU A 145 9.92 -27.95 -11.58
CA LEU A 145 9.27 -26.80 -12.26
C LEU A 145 8.44 -25.93 -11.31
N ASP A 146 7.72 -26.54 -10.37
CA ASP A 146 6.98 -25.82 -9.31
C ASP A 146 7.92 -24.95 -8.45
N VAL A 147 9.07 -25.51 -8.07
CA VAL A 147 10.07 -24.77 -7.30
C VAL A 147 10.57 -23.55 -8.08
N TYR A 148 10.88 -23.68 -9.38
CA TYR A 148 11.32 -22.54 -10.19
C TYR A 148 10.25 -21.43 -10.27
N TYR A 149 8.99 -21.79 -10.46
CA TYR A 149 7.90 -20.81 -10.53
C TYR A 149 7.67 -20.13 -9.17
N ALA A 150 7.77 -20.88 -8.07
CA ALA A 150 7.71 -20.33 -6.72
C ALA A 150 8.89 -19.40 -6.42
N LEU A 151 10.12 -19.75 -6.84
CA LEU A 151 11.30 -18.89 -6.68
C LEU A 151 11.14 -17.56 -7.43
N MET A 152 10.66 -17.60 -8.67
CA MET A 152 10.34 -16.40 -9.44
C MET A 152 9.30 -15.53 -8.72
N THR A 153 8.24 -16.16 -8.20
CA THR A 153 7.18 -15.48 -7.44
C THR A 153 7.72 -14.79 -6.20
N LEU A 154 8.54 -15.48 -5.41
CA LEU A 154 9.15 -14.95 -4.19
C LEU A 154 10.10 -13.79 -4.48
N PHE A 155 10.90 -13.88 -5.55
CA PHE A 155 11.78 -12.80 -5.96
C PHE A 155 11.01 -11.52 -6.31
N LEU A 156 9.96 -11.65 -7.13
CA LEU A 156 9.12 -10.51 -7.51
C LEU A 156 8.37 -9.94 -6.30
N LEU A 157 7.82 -10.82 -5.45
CA LEU A 157 7.14 -10.43 -4.22
C LEU A 157 8.06 -9.68 -3.26
N ALA A 158 9.31 -10.11 -3.08
CA ALA A 158 10.28 -9.45 -2.21
C ALA A 158 10.53 -8.00 -2.64
N ASN A 159 10.76 -7.79 -3.93
CA ASN A 159 11.01 -6.47 -4.49
C ASN A 159 9.79 -5.54 -4.31
N VAL A 160 8.59 -6.07 -4.48
CA VAL A 160 7.35 -5.32 -4.31
C VAL A 160 7.07 -5.01 -2.84
N LEU A 161 7.15 -5.98 -1.94
CA LEU A 161 6.91 -5.76 -0.51
C LEU A 161 7.92 -4.80 0.10
N TRP A 162 9.20 -4.94 -0.22
CA TRP A 162 10.24 -4.01 0.19
C TRP A 162 9.91 -2.58 -0.21
N THR A 163 9.64 -2.37 -1.50
CA THR A 163 9.33 -1.03 -2.04
C THR A 163 8.03 -0.48 -1.45
N SER A 164 7.03 -1.34 -1.25
CA SER A 164 5.74 -0.97 -0.67
C SER A 164 5.90 -0.50 0.77
N PHE A 165 6.53 -1.30 1.64
CA PHE A 165 6.68 -0.95 3.05
C PHE A 165 7.58 0.27 3.26
N LEU A 166 8.67 0.41 2.50
CA LEU A 166 9.52 1.60 2.59
C LEU A 166 8.80 2.89 2.19
N LYS A 167 8.07 2.88 1.07
CA LYS A 167 7.30 4.05 0.61
C LYS A 167 6.17 4.43 1.58
N ARG A 168 5.70 3.48 2.39
CA ARG A 168 4.71 3.69 3.46
C ARG A 168 5.33 4.08 4.80
N GLY A 169 6.64 4.24 4.89
CA GLY A 169 7.36 4.58 6.12
C GLY A 169 7.49 3.43 7.13
N LEU A 170 7.13 2.19 6.75
CA LEU A 170 7.16 1.01 7.61
C LEU A 170 8.50 0.26 7.48
N LYS A 171 9.59 0.92 7.88
CA LYS A 171 10.96 0.42 7.68
C LYS A 171 11.20 -0.97 8.31
N LEU A 172 10.78 -1.18 9.55
CA LEU A 172 10.93 -2.48 10.23
C LEU A 172 10.23 -3.60 9.46
N LEU A 173 9.02 -3.33 8.97
CA LEU A 173 8.22 -4.29 8.22
C LEU A 173 8.84 -4.61 6.86
N ALA A 174 9.49 -3.64 6.22
CA ALA A 174 10.27 -3.86 5.00
C ALA A 174 11.41 -4.86 5.25
N TYR A 175 12.21 -4.67 6.30
CA TYR A 175 13.31 -5.59 6.65
C TYR A 175 12.79 -6.98 7.04
N LEU A 176 11.73 -7.05 7.85
CA LEU A 176 11.10 -8.32 8.22
C LEU A 176 10.57 -9.07 6.99
N SER A 177 9.97 -8.37 6.02
CA SER A 177 9.49 -9.00 4.79
C SER A 177 10.62 -9.61 3.97
N LEU A 178 11.77 -8.94 3.89
CA LEU A 178 12.95 -9.46 3.20
C LEU A 178 13.51 -10.69 3.94
N LEU A 179 13.62 -10.61 5.26
CA LEU A 179 14.06 -11.73 6.11
C LEU A 179 13.16 -12.97 5.94
N PHE A 180 11.84 -12.79 6.01
CA PHE A 180 10.88 -13.90 5.87
C PHE A 180 10.92 -14.51 4.48
N ILE A 181 11.13 -13.71 3.43
CA ILE A 181 11.28 -14.25 2.08
C ILE A 181 12.63 -14.97 1.93
N LEU A 182 13.71 -14.48 2.52
CA LEU A 182 15.00 -15.19 2.53
C LEU A 182 14.89 -16.55 3.24
N LEU A 183 14.22 -16.60 4.39
CA LEU A 183 13.94 -17.86 5.09
C LEU A 183 13.08 -18.80 4.22
N THR A 184 12.13 -18.24 3.48
CA THR A 184 11.32 -19.00 2.53
C THR A 184 12.17 -19.56 1.38
N LEU A 185 13.06 -18.75 0.81
CA LEU A 185 13.95 -19.19 -0.26
C LEU A 185 14.86 -20.32 0.22
N ALA A 186 15.45 -20.17 1.41
CA ALA A 186 16.22 -21.24 2.04
C ALA A 186 15.40 -22.52 2.21
N ALA A 187 14.12 -22.39 2.58
CA ALA A 187 13.20 -23.52 2.69
C ALA A 187 12.86 -24.19 1.36
N GLN A 188 12.65 -23.43 0.30
CA GLN A 188 12.40 -23.99 -1.03
C GLN A 188 13.64 -24.71 -1.57
N LEU A 189 14.85 -24.21 -1.26
CA LEU A 189 16.10 -24.92 -1.55
C LEU A 189 16.26 -26.18 -0.69
N TYR A 190 15.77 -26.17 0.55
CA TYR A 190 15.81 -27.34 1.41
C TYR A 190 14.95 -28.51 0.87
N LYS A 191 14.00 -28.27 -0.05
CA LYS A 191 13.27 -29.34 -0.75
C LYS A 191 14.17 -30.28 -1.56
N PHE A 192 15.40 -29.86 -1.87
CA PHE A 192 16.41 -30.74 -2.49
C PHE A 192 17.05 -31.73 -1.49
N THR A 193 16.72 -31.64 -0.19
CA THR A 193 17.24 -32.52 0.87
C THR A 193 16.21 -33.61 1.22
N GLU A 194 16.64 -34.85 1.45
CA GLU A 194 15.75 -36.02 1.65
C GLU A 194 15.00 -36.07 3.01
N ASN A 195 15.10 -35.02 3.85
CA ASN A 195 14.58 -35.06 5.22
C ASN A 195 13.13 -34.54 5.33
N VAL A 196 12.17 -35.47 5.24
CA VAL A 196 10.75 -35.13 5.00
C VAL A 196 10.04 -34.45 6.19
N ILE A 197 10.43 -34.74 7.44
CA ILE A 197 9.83 -34.09 8.63
C ILE A 197 10.17 -32.61 8.68
N ASN A 198 11.43 -32.27 8.39
CA ASN A 198 11.88 -30.87 8.31
C ASN A 198 11.11 -30.12 7.22
N LEU A 199 10.77 -30.79 6.12
CA LEU A 199 10.06 -30.20 4.98
C LEU A 199 8.61 -29.81 5.32
N VAL A 200 7.90 -30.63 6.09
CA VAL A 200 6.51 -30.33 6.54
C VAL A 200 6.51 -29.14 7.50
N LEU A 201 7.36 -29.19 8.54
CA LEU A 201 7.46 -28.11 9.53
C LEU A 201 7.86 -26.79 8.88
N LEU A 202 8.86 -26.83 8.00
CA LEU A 202 9.36 -25.65 7.30
C LEU A 202 8.31 -25.09 6.34
N SER A 203 7.50 -25.94 5.70
CA SER A 203 6.37 -25.48 4.91
C SER A 203 5.29 -24.80 5.76
N ALA A 204 5.03 -25.28 6.99
CA ALA A 204 4.07 -24.66 7.90
C ALA A 204 4.54 -23.27 8.35
N ILE A 205 5.82 -23.17 8.72
CA ILE A 205 6.47 -21.90 9.11
C ILE A 205 6.36 -20.90 7.95
N PHE A 206 6.74 -21.31 6.73
CA PHE A 206 6.65 -20.45 5.55
C PHE A 206 5.22 -19.92 5.31
N LYS A 207 4.23 -20.82 5.23
CA LYS A 207 2.84 -20.43 4.96
C LYS A 207 2.33 -19.44 6.01
N THR A 208 2.66 -19.67 7.29
CA THR A 208 2.35 -18.73 8.38
C THR A 208 3.01 -17.37 8.15
N LEU A 209 4.32 -17.33 7.86
CA LEU A 209 5.04 -16.08 7.63
C LEU A 209 4.49 -15.31 6.44
N LEU A 210 4.15 -15.99 5.33
CA LEU A 210 3.58 -15.34 4.16
C LEU A 210 2.18 -14.79 4.44
N ILE A 211 1.33 -15.54 5.14
CA ILE A 211 0.01 -15.07 5.59
C ILE A 211 0.16 -13.81 6.43
N MET A 212 1.10 -13.80 7.38
CA MET A 212 1.38 -12.62 8.21
C MET A 212 1.84 -11.43 7.37
N LEU A 213 2.64 -11.64 6.32
CA LEU A 213 3.01 -10.57 5.39
C LEU A 213 1.82 -10.02 4.61
N PHE A 214 0.87 -10.85 4.20
CA PHE A 214 -0.33 -10.39 3.50
C PHE A 214 -1.25 -9.59 4.42
N PHE A 215 -1.42 -10.01 5.68
CA PHE A 215 -2.13 -9.20 6.68
C PHE A 215 -1.40 -7.89 6.98
N ALA A 216 -0.07 -7.93 7.12
CA ALA A 216 0.74 -6.74 7.34
C ALA A 216 0.60 -5.75 6.17
N LEU A 217 0.57 -6.25 4.93
CA LEU A 217 0.30 -5.44 3.75
C LEU A 217 -1.12 -4.85 3.77
N ALA A 218 -2.14 -5.67 4.04
CA ALA A 218 -3.53 -5.20 4.11
C ALA A 218 -3.70 -4.13 5.19
N LEU A 219 -3.15 -4.34 6.38
CA LEU A 219 -3.18 -3.37 7.48
C LEU A 219 -2.35 -2.11 7.20
N SER A 220 -1.21 -2.24 6.50
CA SER A 220 -0.46 -1.06 6.05
C SER A 220 -1.28 -0.18 5.11
N TRP A 221 -2.19 -0.78 4.34
CA TRP A 221 -3.10 -0.06 3.48
C TRP A 221 -4.24 0.59 4.27
N VAL A 222 -4.80 -0.09 5.28
CA VAL A 222 -5.76 0.53 6.20
C VAL A 222 -5.15 1.76 6.88
N LYS A 223 -3.90 1.64 7.35
CA LYS A 223 -3.14 2.75 7.93
C LYS A 223 -3.05 3.93 6.94
N ASP A 224 -2.63 3.65 5.70
CA ASP A 224 -2.49 4.69 4.68
C ASP A 224 -3.81 5.42 4.38
N ILE A 225 -4.95 4.75 4.49
CA ILE A 225 -6.27 5.37 4.33
C ILE A 225 -6.64 6.20 5.56
N SER A 226 -6.41 5.68 6.76
CA SER A 226 -6.72 6.39 7.99
C SER A 226 -5.89 7.66 8.16
N GLU A 227 -4.68 7.67 7.61
CA GLU A 227 -3.76 8.82 7.65
C GLU A 227 -3.89 9.71 6.40
N ALA A 228 -4.72 9.37 5.43
CA ALA A 228 -4.95 10.23 4.27
C ALA A 228 -5.79 11.44 4.69
N LEU A 229 -5.27 12.63 4.42
CA LEU A 229 -5.92 13.88 4.78
C LEU A 229 -7.13 14.13 3.84
N HIS A 230 -8.34 13.88 4.34
CA HIS A 230 -9.57 14.20 3.64
C HIS A 230 -10.05 15.57 4.10
N LEU A 231 -9.71 16.60 3.33
CA LEU A 231 -10.11 17.98 3.64
C LEU A 231 -11.19 18.45 2.68
N ASP A 232 -12.26 18.98 3.26
CA ASP A 232 -13.30 19.71 2.54
C ASP A 232 -13.06 21.22 2.75
N PRO A 233 -12.97 22.05 1.68
CA PRO A 233 -12.78 23.48 1.83
C PRO A 233 -13.86 24.14 2.71
N ASP A 234 -15.08 23.61 2.71
CA ASP A 234 -16.23 24.19 3.42
C ASP A 234 -16.20 23.92 4.94
N LEU A 235 -15.34 23.00 5.38
CA LEU A 235 -15.13 22.65 6.78
C LEU A 235 -13.92 23.35 7.40
N ILE A 236 -13.06 23.98 6.58
CA ILE A 236 -11.88 24.68 7.08
C ILE A 236 -12.26 26.11 7.45
N SER A 237 -11.91 26.52 8.67
CA SER A 237 -12.00 27.93 9.09
C SER A 237 -10.66 28.44 9.59
N ILE A 238 -10.37 29.70 9.26
CA ILE A 238 -9.10 30.36 9.55
C ILE A 238 -9.39 31.64 10.31
N TRP A 239 -8.75 31.80 11.46
CA TRP A 239 -8.71 33.03 12.23
C TRP A 239 -7.28 33.55 12.26
N ILE A 240 -7.08 34.76 11.75
CA ILE A 240 -5.79 35.44 11.79
C ILE A 240 -5.91 36.59 12.78
N SER A 241 -5.13 36.52 13.86
CA SER A 241 -5.00 37.63 14.80
C SER A 241 -3.80 38.49 14.42
N THR A 242 -3.99 39.80 14.31
CA THR A 242 -2.89 40.75 14.17
C THR A 242 -2.30 41.12 15.53
N PRO A 243 -0.97 41.33 15.63
CA PRO A 243 -0.36 41.72 16.89
C PRO A 243 -0.78 43.12 17.33
N GLY A 244 -1.30 43.23 18.56
CA GLY A 244 -1.47 44.51 19.23
C GLY A 244 -0.12 45.20 19.50
N LYS A 245 -0.12 46.54 19.54
CA LYS A 245 1.06 47.35 19.88
C LYS A 245 1.52 47.05 21.31
N GLY A 246 2.47 46.11 21.47
CA GLY A 246 3.11 45.82 22.76
C GLY A 246 3.54 44.37 22.99
N ALA A 247 3.03 43.40 22.23
CA ALA A 247 3.34 41.97 22.44
C ALA A 247 4.40 41.46 21.46
N ALA A 248 5.68 41.70 21.74
CA ALA A 248 6.81 41.34 20.87
C ALA A 248 7.05 39.82 20.68
N ARG A 249 6.23 38.94 21.27
CA ARG A 249 6.45 37.49 21.26
C ARG A 249 5.24 36.63 20.87
N GLU A 250 4.07 37.22 20.69
CA GLU A 250 2.82 36.50 20.38
C GLU A 250 2.28 36.77 18.95
N SER A 251 3.09 37.41 18.10
CA SER A 251 2.57 38.28 17.03
C SER A 251 2.07 37.64 15.75
N HIS A 252 2.21 36.32 15.57
CA HIS A 252 1.86 35.64 14.31
C HIS A 252 1.11 34.32 14.54
N ARG A 253 0.18 34.34 15.49
CA ARG A 253 -0.73 33.21 15.74
C ARG A 253 -1.82 33.19 14.68
N VAL A 254 -2.05 32.00 14.14
CA VAL A 254 -3.19 31.70 13.29
C VAL A 254 -3.91 30.52 13.93
N GLN A 255 -5.22 30.59 14.05
CA GLN A 255 -6.01 29.44 14.46
C GLN A 255 -6.64 28.83 13.21
N MET A 256 -6.58 27.51 13.11
CA MET A 256 -7.17 26.76 12.02
C MET A 256 -8.00 25.62 12.57
N GLN A 257 -9.25 25.51 12.12
CA GLN A 257 -10.13 24.40 12.44
C GLN A 257 -10.45 23.62 11.16
N GLY A 258 -10.71 22.31 11.30
CA GLY A 258 -11.14 21.45 10.20
C GLY A 258 -10.00 20.77 9.44
N VAL A 259 -8.74 21.00 9.83
CA VAL A 259 -7.57 20.34 9.19
C VAL A 259 -7.26 18.98 9.82
N LYS A 260 -7.53 18.80 11.11
CA LYS A 260 -7.30 17.55 11.83
C LYS A 260 -8.50 17.26 12.72
N ASN A 261 -9.31 16.25 12.37
CA ASN A 261 -10.46 15.79 13.18
C ASN A 261 -11.35 16.91 13.79
N ASN A 262 -11.55 18.01 13.06
CA ASN A 262 -12.27 19.21 13.52
C ASN A 262 -11.75 19.87 14.82
N SER A 263 -10.53 19.56 15.28
CA SER A 263 -9.87 20.33 16.34
C SER A 263 -9.43 21.69 15.83
N THR A 264 -9.45 22.67 16.73
CA THR A 264 -8.88 24.00 16.50
C THR A 264 -7.41 23.96 16.89
N GLU A 265 -6.53 24.11 15.91
CA GLU A 265 -5.08 24.11 16.09
C GLU A 265 -4.56 25.55 16.02
N THR A 266 -3.72 25.94 16.99
CA THR A 266 -3.04 27.24 16.96
C THR A 266 -1.65 27.06 16.40
N LEU A 267 -1.38 27.64 15.23
CA LEU A 267 -0.08 27.62 14.57
C LEU A 267 0.64 28.97 14.71
N ILE A 268 1.96 28.91 14.83
CA ILE A 268 2.84 30.07 14.86
C ILE A 268 3.59 30.13 13.54
N LEU A 269 3.28 31.13 12.70
CA LEU A 269 3.93 31.32 11.41
C LEU A 269 5.11 32.29 11.52
N THR A 270 6.06 32.18 10.59
CA THR A 270 7.07 33.23 10.40
C THR A 270 6.40 34.51 9.88
N PRO A 271 6.97 35.71 10.12
CA PRO A 271 6.36 36.98 9.71
C PRO A 271 6.01 37.02 8.21
N ALA A 272 6.89 36.49 7.35
CA ALA A 272 6.66 36.43 5.90
C ALA A 272 5.46 35.53 5.53
N MET A 273 5.32 34.37 6.18
CA MET A 273 4.23 33.44 5.91
C MET A 273 2.90 33.93 6.50
N HIS A 274 2.93 34.58 7.66
CA HIS A 274 1.77 35.24 8.25
C HIS A 274 1.25 36.36 7.35
N HIS A 275 2.14 37.24 6.87
CA HIS A 275 1.78 38.30 5.93
C HIS A 275 1.18 37.76 4.62
N LEU A 276 1.76 36.69 4.08
CA LEU A 276 1.26 36.04 2.87
C LEU A 276 -0.15 35.46 3.09
N LEU A 277 -0.35 34.70 4.16
CA LEU A 277 -1.66 34.12 4.50
C LEU A 277 -2.70 35.22 4.76
N HIS A 278 -2.32 36.28 5.48
CA HIS A 278 -3.16 37.45 5.69
C HIS A 278 -3.56 38.10 4.35
N SER A 279 -2.63 38.25 3.41
CA SER A 279 -2.91 38.81 2.08
C SER A 279 -3.94 37.97 1.31
N PHE A 280 -3.83 36.64 1.40
CA PHE A 280 -4.81 35.72 0.81
C PHE A 280 -6.19 35.87 1.44
N VAL A 281 -6.27 35.92 2.78
CA VAL A 281 -7.54 36.05 3.51
C VAL A 281 -8.19 37.41 3.25
N ALA A 282 -7.44 38.50 3.37
CA ALA A 282 -7.92 39.86 3.11
C ALA A 282 -8.42 40.03 1.67
N CYS A 283 -7.69 39.48 0.69
CA CYS A 283 -8.12 39.54 -0.71
C CYS A 283 -9.42 38.76 -0.95
N ARG A 284 -9.57 37.59 -0.31
CA ARG A 284 -10.77 36.75 -0.41
C ARG A 284 -12.00 37.36 0.28
N LEU A 285 -11.81 38.05 1.41
CA LEU A 285 -12.87 38.78 2.10
C LEU A 285 -13.31 40.02 1.32
N ASN A 286 -12.36 40.80 0.78
CA ASN A 286 -12.66 42.02 0.02
C ASN A 286 -13.25 41.73 -1.37
N ASN A 287 -12.87 40.60 -1.99
CA ASN A 287 -13.36 40.17 -3.31
C ASN A 287 -13.84 38.71 -3.26
N PRO A 288 -15.09 38.46 -2.81
CA PRO A 288 -15.64 37.12 -2.62
C PRO A 288 -15.61 36.23 -3.88
N GLU A 289 -15.83 36.81 -5.07
CA GLU A 289 -15.90 36.04 -6.32
C GLU A 289 -14.55 35.93 -7.03
N GLU A 290 -13.74 37.00 -7.08
CA GLU A 290 -12.47 37.00 -7.79
C GLU A 290 -11.28 36.61 -6.90
N GLY A 291 -10.99 37.34 -5.81
CA GLY A 291 -10.02 36.95 -4.77
C GLY A 291 -8.62 36.49 -5.23
N TRP A 292 -8.19 36.83 -6.44
CA TRP A 292 -6.98 36.29 -7.07
C TRP A 292 -5.73 37.09 -6.71
N LEU A 293 -4.69 36.40 -6.24
CA LEU A 293 -3.34 36.95 -6.08
C LEU A 293 -2.42 36.52 -7.24
N GLU A 294 -1.59 37.43 -7.73
CA GLU A 294 -0.70 37.21 -8.86
C GLU A 294 0.75 36.93 -8.43
N ILE A 295 1.36 35.91 -9.02
CA ILE A 295 2.77 35.54 -8.82
C ILE A 295 3.67 36.33 -9.76
N LYS A 296 4.77 36.88 -9.20
CA LYS A 296 5.79 37.59 -9.97
C LYS A 296 6.42 36.70 -11.06
N PRO A 297 6.48 37.18 -12.33
CA PRO A 297 7.09 36.43 -13.42
C PRO A 297 8.63 36.39 -13.30
N LYS A 298 9.25 35.25 -13.62
CA LYS A 298 10.72 35.13 -13.68
C LYS A 298 11.28 35.90 -14.87
N GLY A 299 12.32 36.71 -14.64
CA GLY A 299 13.14 37.31 -15.72
C GLY A 299 12.62 38.60 -16.37
N LYS A 300 11.54 39.22 -15.87
CA LYS A 300 11.12 40.56 -16.31
C LYS A 300 11.50 41.62 -15.28
N ASP A 301 12.04 42.74 -15.73
CA ASP A 301 12.36 43.89 -14.88
C ASP A 301 11.07 44.61 -14.48
N THR A 302 10.42 44.11 -13.42
CA THR A 302 9.10 44.58 -12.97
C THR A 302 9.20 45.66 -11.88
N ARG A 303 10.09 46.64 -12.02
CA ARG A 303 10.32 47.69 -11.00
C ARG A 303 9.08 48.55 -10.68
N ARG A 304 8.02 48.48 -11.49
CA ARG A 304 6.81 49.30 -11.33
C ARG A 304 5.57 48.56 -10.79
N LYS A 305 5.55 47.22 -10.77
CA LYS A 305 4.39 46.45 -10.31
C LYS A 305 4.73 45.68 -9.04
N VAL A 306 4.04 45.99 -7.95
CA VAL A 306 4.12 45.23 -6.69
C VAL A 306 3.29 43.96 -6.88
N TYR A 307 3.92 42.80 -6.69
CA TYR A 307 3.25 41.50 -6.74
C TYR A 307 2.98 41.03 -5.32
N ALA A 308 1.83 40.41 -5.09
CA ALA A 308 1.47 39.86 -3.79
C ALA A 308 2.30 38.61 -3.43
N ILE A 309 2.78 37.88 -4.44
CA ILE A 309 3.58 36.65 -4.28
C ILE A 309 4.87 36.80 -5.09
N ASN A 310 6.03 36.68 -4.44
CA ASN A 310 7.32 36.87 -5.12
C ASN A 310 7.77 35.65 -5.90
N ASP A 311 7.47 34.45 -5.41
CA ASP A 311 7.86 33.20 -6.06
C ASP A 311 6.89 32.04 -5.74
N TYR A 312 6.92 31.00 -6.58
CA TYR A 312 6.08 29.82 -6.37
C TYR A 312 6.47 29.02 -5.10
N ASN A 313 7.70 29.19 -4.61
CA ASN A 313 8.19 28.52 -3.41
C ASN A 313 7.60 29.15 -2.14
N GLU A 314 7.08 30.38 -2.16
CA GLU A 314 6.37 30.99 -1.04
C GLU A 314 5.10 30.20 -0.71
N ILE A 315 4.34 29.78 -1.71
CA ILE A 315 3.15 28.93 -1.50
C ILE A 315 3.57 27.59 -0.92
N LYS A 316 4.63 26.98 -1.46
CA LYS A 316 5.15 25.72 -0.93
C LYS A 316 5.57 25.85 0.53
N ARG A 317 6.31 26.90 0.87
CA ARG A 317 6.75 27.20 2.25
C ARG A 317 5.56 27.44 3.17
N LEU A 318 4.51 28.12 2.71
CA LEU A 318 3.29 28.35 3.48
C LEU A 318 2.56 27.03 3.78
N VAL A 319 2.35 26.18 2.76
CA VAL A 319 1.74 24.85 2.95
C VAL A 319 2.55 24.02 3.94
N GLN A 320 3.88 24.01 3.82
CA GLN A 320 4.75 23.28 4.73
C GLN A 320 4.69 23.84 6.16
N ALA A 321 4.67 25.16 6.33
CA ALA A 321 4.55 25.79 7.65
C ALA A 321 3.20 25.47 8.33
N ILE A 322 2.10 25.41 7.56
CA ILE A 322 0.80 24.98 8.08
C ILE A 322 0.87 23.50 8.52
N LEU A 323 1.46 22.63 7.71
CA LEU A 323 1.60 21.20 8.06
C LEU A 323 2.49 20.98 9.27
N ASP A 324 3.62 21.69 9.35
CA ASP A 324 4.51 21.66 10.51
C ASP A 324 3.79 22.14 11.77
N GLY A 325 2.91 23.16 11.65
CA GLY A 325 2.10 23.67 12.75
C GLY A 325 1.00 22.71 13.21
N VAL A 326 0.35 21.98 12.30
CA VAL A 326 -0.78 21.08 12.60
C VAL A 326 -0.34 19.68 13.02
N PHE A 327 0.67 19.13 12.36
CA PHE A 327 1.13 17.74 12.58
C PHE A 327 2.43 17.67 13.38
N GLY A 328 3.21 18.74 13.42
CA GLY A 328 4.59 18.73 13.88
C GLY A 328 5.57 18.52 12.74
N LYS A 329 6.79 19.05 12.90
CA LYS A 329 7.87 18.92 11.93
C LYS A 329 8.21 17.44 11.69
N GLU A 330 8.36 17.04 10.42
CA GLU A 330 8.63 15.65 9.99
C GLU A 330 7.52 14.62 10.25
N MET A 331 6.38 15.03 10.80
CA MET A 331 5.24 14.14 11.07
C MET A 331 4.24 14.05 9.91
N TRP A 332 4.54 14.69 8.78
CA TRP A 332 3.68 14.69 7.59
C TRP A 332 4.45 14.20 6.37
N VAL A 333 3.69 13.65 5.41
CA VAL A 333 4.20 13.09 4.15
C VAL A 333 3.62 13.86 2.98
N LYS A 334 4.46 14.28 2.03
CA LYS A 334 4.09 15.10 0.86
C LYS A 334 2.86 14.59 0.10
N GLU A 335 2.84 13.29 -0.21
CA GLU A 335 1.73 12.69 -0.98
C GLU A 335 0.42 12.57 -0.20
N ARG A 336 0.48 12.51 1.14
CA ARG A 336 -0.69 12.30 2.01
C ARG A 336 -1.25 13.59 2.59
N HIS A 337 -0.41 14.61 2.73
CA HIS A 337 -0.74 15.83 3.44
C HIS A 337 -0.50 17.07 2.57
N GLU A 338 0.70 17.25 2.00
CA GLU A 338 1.04 18.46 1.21
C GLU A 338 0.18 18.61 -0.03
N LYS A 339 -0.01 17.53 -0.82
CA LYS A 339 -0.85 17.60 -2.02
C LYS A 339 -2.33 17.83 -1.68
N PRO A 340 -2.98 17.02 -0.83
CA PRO A 340 -4.39 17.26 -0.48
C PRO A 340 -4.61 18.63 0.15
N LEU A 341 -3.74 19.05 1.08
CA LEU A 341 -3.84 20.38 1.68
C LEU A 341 -3.75 21.46 0.61
N LYS A 342 -2.77 21.40 -0.29
CA LYS A 342 -2.60 22.40 -1.35
C LYS A 342 -3.80 22.46 -2.30
N GLU A 343 -4.36 21.32 -2.69
CA GLU A 343 -5.52 21.22 -3.60
C GLU A 343 -6.83 21.66 -2.94
N THR A 344 -6.95 21.49 -1.63
CA THR A 344 -8.10 21.98 -0.85
C THR A 344 -7.96 23.47 -0.50
N PHE A 345 -6.77 23.94 -0.14
CA PHE A 345 -6.55 25.34 0.26
C PHE A 345 -6.58 26.30 -0.92
N PHE A 346 -5.98 25.92 -2.04
CA PHE A 346 -5.70 26.83 -3.15
C PHE A 346 -6.36 26.39 -4.44
N GLU A 347 -6.84 27.37 -5.19
CA GLU A 347 -7.28 27.22 -6.57
C GLU A 347 -6.30 27.95 -7.48
N PHE A 348 -5.95 27.31 -8.61
CA PHE A 348 -5.01 27.83 -9.60
C PHE A 348 -5.75 28.15 -10.89
N ASP A 349 -5.58 29.36 -11.40
CA ASP A 349 -6.14 29.79 -12.69
C ASP A 349 -5.49 28.99 -13.84
N GLN A 350 -6.31 28.19 -14.55
CA GLN A 350 -5.84 27.34 -15.65
C GLN A 350 -5.50 28.13 -16.92
N GLU A 351 -6.09 29.31 -17.13
CA GLU A 351 -5.86 30.11 -18.34
C GLU A 351 -4.59 30.96 -18.24
N LYS A 352 -4.33 31.54 -17.05
CA LYS A 352 -3.20 32.46 -16.86
C LYS A 352 -2.05 31.87 -16.05
N GLY A 353 -2.23 30.70 -15.43
CA GLY A 353 -1.19 29.89 -14.76
C GLY A 353 -0.43 30.55 -13.61
N ARG A 354 -0.75 31.80 -13.27
CA ARG A 354 0.01 32.67 -12.34
C ARG A 354 -0.87 33.34 -11.29
N ARG A 355 -2.18 33.07 -11.31
CA ARG A 355 -3.13 33.57 -10.33
C ARG A 355 -3.53 32.44 -9.42
N ILE A 356 -3.56 32.73 -8.12
CA ILE A 356 -3.90 31.79 -7.07
C ILE A 356 -4.88 32.46 -6.12
N ARG A 357 -5.92 31.74 -5.71
CA ARG A 357 -6.85 32.21 -4.68
C ARG A 357 -7.07 31.14 -3.61
N LEU A 358 -7.60 31.55 -2.47
CA LEU A 358 -8.11 30.61 -1.48
C LEU A 358 -9.43 30.00 -1.98
N ARG A 359 -9.54 28.68 -1.85
CA ARG A 359 -10.77 27.95 -2.15
C ARG A 359 -11.79 27.99 -0.99
N ILE A 360 -11.31 28.30 0.21
CA ILE A 360 -12.13 28.40 1.43
C ILE A 360 -13.18 29.52 1.26
N PRO A 361 -14.45 29.26 1.63
CA PRO A 361 -15.51 30.25 1.50
C PRO A 361 -15.29 31.46 2.43
N PRO A 362 -15.63 32.69 2.01
CA PRO A 362 -15.44 33.90 2.82
C PRO A 362 -16.11 33.85 4.20
N SER A 363 -17.22 33.12 4.35
CA SER A 363 -17.94 32.95 5.63
C SER A 363 -17.15 32.21 6.71
N ARG A 364 -16.05 31.55 6.34
CA ARG A 364 -15.16 30.78 7.24
C ARG A 364 -13.84 31.48 7.51
N LEU A 365 -13.67 32.69 6.99
CA LEU A 365 -12.45 33.47 7.10
C LEU A 365 -12.68 34.64 8.06
N HIS A 366 -11.78 34.78 9.03
CA HIS A 366 -11.89 35.81 10.05
C HIS A 366 -10.55 36.54 10.19
N LEU A 367 -10.60 37.86 10.05
CA LEU A 367 -9.53 38.77 10.41
C LEU A 367 -9.98 39.49 11.68
N ASP A 368 -9.30 39.24 12.79
CA ASP A 368 -9.53 40.02 14.00
C ASP A 368 -8.82 41.37 13.82
N GLU A 369 -9.58 42.38 13.43
CA GLU A 369 -9.24 43.76 13.76
C GLU A 369 -9.69 43.98 15.22
N MET A 370 -8.74 43.94 16.16
CA MET A 370 -9.01 44.47 17.51
C MET A 370 -8.94 45.99 17.50
#